data_AF-A0AAW2X120-F1
#
_entry.id   AF-A0AAW2X120-F1
#
_cell.length_a   1.000
_cell.length_b   1.000
_cell.length_c   1.000
_cell.angle_alpha   90.00
_cell.angle_beta   90.00
_cell.angle_gamma   90.00
#
_symmetry.space_group_name_H-M   'P 1'
#
loop_
_entity.id
_entity.type
_entity.pdbx_description
1 polymer ?
#
loop_
_entity_poly.entity_id
_entity_poly.type
_entity_poly.pdbx_seq_one_letter_code
_entity_poly.pdbx_strand_id
1 'polypeptide(L)' 'MKSKYMLQTMVIPSPSNPKHLLDVCLELLIAKLQNLLQVGVLMHDNAMNQIFMIRAALMWTVNELPAY' A
#
# COMPACT_ATOMS: atom_id res chain seq x y z
N MET A 1 -12.11 -9.76 16.27
CA MET A 1 -11.00 -8.85 16.65
C MET A 1 -11.03 -7.64 15.74
N LYS A 2 -11.05 -6.42 16.30
CA LYS A 2 -11.03 -5.16 15.54
C LYS A 2 -9.59 -4.84 15.13
N SER A 3 -9.30 -4.93 13.84
CA SER A 3 -8.20 -4.20 13.20
C SER A 3 -8.79 -3.55 11.95
N LYS A 4 -9.68 -2.56 12.16
CA LYS A 4 -10.46 -1.97 11.07
C LYS A 4 -9.59 -1.27 10.02
N TYR A 5 -8.33 -0.95 10.32
CA TYR A 5 -7.38 -0.37 9.37
C TYR A 5 -5.96 -0.84 9.74
N MET A 6 -5.32 -1.62 8.87
CA MET A 6 -3.90 -1.96 9.01
C MET A 6 -3.08 -0.85 8.34
N LEU A 7 -2.46 0.00 9.13
CA LEU A 7 -1.52 1.01 8.64
C LEU A 7 -0.19 0.34 8.35
N GLN A 8 0.23 0.34 7.08
CA GLN A 8 1.56 -0.12 6.69
C GLN A 8 2.50 1.08 6.65
N THR A 9 3.24 1.31 7.74
CA THR A 9 4.24 2.38 7.82
C THR A 9 5.53 1.91 7.17
N MET A 10 6.00 2.65 6.16
CA MET A 10 7.32 2.45 5.56
C MET A 10 8.32 3.34 6.28
N VAL A 11 9.26 2.73 7.02
CA VAL A 11 10.34 3.46 7.70
C VAL A 11 11.53 3.51 6.74
N ILE A 12 11.86 4.70 6.26
CA ILE A 12 13.02 4.97 5.40
C ILE A 12 14.24 5.12 6.32
N PRO A 13 15.19 4.17 6.36
CA PRO A 13 16.42 4.33 7.11
C PRO A 13 17.26 5.42 6.43
N SER A 14 17.73 6.40 7.19
CA SER A 14 18.46 7.55 6.64
C SER A 14 19.93 7.18 6.36
N PRO A 15 20.41 7.30 5.10
CA PRO A 15 21.72 7.91 4.87
C PRO A 15 21.78 8.80 3.60
N SER A 16 22.76 9.72 3.57
CA SER A 16 23.32 10.61 2.52
C SER A 16 22.43 11.27 1.43
N ASN A 17 21.30 10.69 1.03
CA ASN A 17 20.34 11.30 0.09
C ASN A 17 18.90 10.80 0.34
N PRO A 18 18.18 11.42 1.30
CA PRO A 18 16.83 11.00 1.69
C PRO A 18 15.79 11.17 0.57
N LYS A 19 16.02 12.08 -0.39
CA LYS A 19 15.11 12.30 -1.53
C LYS A 19 15.10 11.10 -2.47
N HIS A 20 16.28 10.67 -2.91
CA HIS A 20 16.41 9.49 -3.79
C HIS A 20 15.82 8.23 -3.15
N LEU A 21 16.01 8.03 -1.84
CA LEU A 21 15.44 6.88 -1.15
C LEU A 21 13.91 6.98 -1.05
N LEU A 22 13.36 8.18 -0.84
CA LEU A 22 11.92 8.42 -0.88
C LEU A 22 11.34 8.13 -2.27
N ASP A 23 11.97 8.62 -3.34
CA ASP A 23 11.51 8.42 -4.72
C ASP A 23 11.44 6.93 -5.08
N VAL A 24 12.52 6.18 -4.81
CA VAL A 24 12.56 4.72 -5.02
C VAL A 24 11.49 3.99 -4.21
N CYS A 25 11.30 4.40 -2.96
CA CYS A 25 10.30 3.80 -2.08
C CYS A 25 8.86 4.08 -2.54
N LEU A 26 8.57 5.28 -3.03
CA LEU A 26 7.26 5.65 -3.58
C LEU A 26 6.98 4.89 -4.88
N GLU A 27 7.95 4.78 -5.78
CA GLU A 27 7.81 3.97 -6.99
C GLU A 27 7.51 2.51 -6.66
N LEU A 28 8.23 1.92 -5.70
CA LEU A 28 8.00 0.55 -5.25
C LEU A 28 6.59 0.36 -4.68
N LEU A 29 6.11 1.33 -3.88
CA LEU A 29 4.78 1.30 -3.31
C LEU A 29 3.70 1.40 -4.39
N ILE A 30 3.86 2.31 -5.36
CA ILE A 30 2.93 2.48 -6.47
C ILE A 30 2.87 1.21 -7.31
N ALA A 31 4.01 0.62 -7.66
CA ALA A 31 4.06 -0.62 -8.43
C ALA A 31 3.35 -1.78 -7.70
N LYS A 32 3.56 -1.91 -6.38
CA LYS A 32 2.87 -2.90 -5.57
C LYS A 32 1.36 -2.68 -5.52
N LEU A 33 0.91 -1.43 -5.37
CA LEU A 33 -0.52 -1.10 -5.38
C LEU A 33 -1.17 -1.36 -6.74
N GLN A 34 -0.50 -1.01 -7.84
CA GLN A 34 -0.95 -1.32 -9.19
C GLN A 34 -1.08 -2.83 -9.41
N ASN A 35 -0.11 -3.62 -8.94
CA ASN A 35 -0.18 -5.07 -9.03
C ASN A 35 -1.37 -5.64 -8.23
N LEU A 36 -1.58 -5.17 -6.99
CA LEU A 36 -2.73 -5.59 -6.19
C LEU A 36 -4.07 -5.14 -6.78
N LEU A 37 -4.12 -4.03 -7.52
CA LEU A 37 -5.33 -3.58 -8.21
C LEU A 37 -5.60 -4.44 -9.47
N GLN A 38 -4.58 -4.66 -10.30
CA GLN A 38 -4.69 -5.32 -11.62
C GLN A 38 -4.73 -6.85 -11.53
N VAL A 39 -3.93 -7.45 -10.66
CA VAL A 39 -3.84 -8.91 -10.49
C VAL A 39 -4.67 -9.35 -9.29
N GLY A 40 -4.51 -8.65 -8.16
CA GLY A 40 -5.09 -9.06 -6.88
C GLY A 40 -4.24 -10.13 -6.17
N VAL A 41 -4.77 -10.63 -5.05
CA VAL A 41 -4.17 -11.71 -4.26
C VAL A 41 -5.27 -12.68 -3.82
N LEU A 42 -4.97 -13.98 -3.87
CA LEU A 42 -5.86 -15.00 -3.33
C LEU A 42 -5.79 -14.98 -1.80
N MET A 43 -6.94 -14.93 -1.15
CA MET A 43 -7.07 -14.92 0.30
C MET A 43 -8.08 -15.99 0.74
N HIS A 44 -7.72 -16.72 1.79
CA HIS A 44 -8.60 -17.72 2.39
C HIS A 44 -9.43 -17.07 3.49
N ASP A 45 -10.75 -17.08 3.31
CA ASP A 45 -11.70 -16.74 4.37
C ASP A 45 -11.94 -17.97 5.23
N ASN A 46 -11.45 -17.93 6.46
CA ASN A 46 -11.64 -19.01 7.43
C ASN A 46 -13.09 -19.12 7.93
N ALA A 47 -13.88 -18.04 7.87
CA ALA A 47 -15.27 -18.07 8.35
C ALA A 47 -16.19 -18.81 7.38
N MET A 48 -16.02 -18.59 6.07
CA MET A 48 -16.81 -19.24 5.03
C MET A 48 -16.07 -20.42 4.36
N ASN A 49 -14.85 -20.72 4.80
CA ASN A 49 -13.96 -21.75 4.26
C ASN A 49 -13.84 -21.69 2.73
N GLN A 50 -13.63 -20.49 2.18
CA GLN A 50 -13.54 -20.24 0.75
C GLN A 50 -12.29 -19.46 0.41
N ILE A 51 -11.80 -19.63 -0.82
CA ILE A 51 -10.71 -18.83 -1.37
C ILE A 51 -11.31 -17.83 -2.36
N PHE A 52 -11.00 -16.56 -2.18
CA PHE A 52 -11.47 -15.50 -3.06
C PHE A 52 -10.33 -14.53 -3.40
N MET A 53 -10.48 -13.84 -4.53
CA MET A 53 -9.51 -12.84 -4.97
C MET A 53 -9.81 -11.50 -4.30
N ILE A 54 -8.83 -10.94 -3.60
CA ILE A 54 -8.87 -9.58 -3.06
C ILE A 54 -8.06 -8.67 -3.96
N ARG A 55 -8.56 -7.46 -4.20
CA ARG A 55 -7.86 -6.41 -4.95
C ARG A 55 -7.68 -5.17 -4.08
N ALA A 56 -6.62 -4.41 -4.35
CA ALA A 56 -6.48 -3.09 -3.75
C ALA A 56 -7.53 -2.13 -4.32
N ALA A 57 -7.93 -1.14 -3.53
CA ALA A 57 -8.77 -0.02 -3.96
C ALA A 57 -8.20 1.28 -3.39
N LEU A 58 -8.15 2.33 -4.20
CA LEU A 58 -7.74 3.66 -3.76
C LEU A 58 -8.98 4.40 -3.22
N MET A 59 -9.01 4.72 -1.93
CA MET A 59 -10.11 5.47 -1.34
C MET A 59 -9.91 6.98 -1.48
N TRP A 60 -8.74 7.50 -1.11
CA TRP A 60 -8.41 8.92 -1.17
C TRP A 60 -6.88 9.12 -1.06
N THR A 61 -6.39 10.25 -1.58
CA THR A 61 -4.99 10.70 -1.44
C THR A 61 -4.96 11.98 -0.61
N VAL A 62 -4.07 12.07 0.36
CA VAL A 62 -3.75 13.32 1.06
C VAL A 62 -2.53 13.94 0.42
N ASN A 63 -2.62 15.22 0.07
CA ASN A 63 -1.47 15.99 -0.33
C ASN A 63 -1.30 17.16 0.64
N GLU A 64 -0.15 17.24 1.32
CA GLU A 64 0.18 18.36 2.23
C GLU A 64 1.09 19.39 1.56
N LEU A 65 1.34 19.27 0.26
CA LEU A 65 2.00 20.34 -0.49
C LEU A 65 1.09 21.58 -0.49
N PRO A 66 1.64 22.79 -0.20
CA PRO A 66 0.85 24.01 -0.28
C PRO A 66 0.20 24.05 -1.66
N ALA A 67 -1.13 24.19 -1.67
CA ALA A 67 -1.86 24.47 -2.89
C ALA A 67 -1.20 25.71 -3.50
N TYR A 68 -0.80 25.55 -4.77
CA TYR A 68 -0.17 26.59 -5.58
C TYR A 68 -0.81 27.97 -5.40
#